data_AF-A0A7W9YZL4-F1
#
_entry.id   AF-A0A7W9YZL4-F1
#
_cell.length_a   1.000
_cell.length_b   1.000
_cell.length_c   1.000
_cell.angle_alpha   90.00
_cell.angle_beta   90.00
_cell.angle_gamma   90.00
#
_symmetry.space_group_name_H-M   'P 1'
#
loop_
_entity.id
_entity.type
_entity.pdbx_description
1 polymer ?
#
loop_
_entity_poly.entity_id
_entity_poly.type
_entity_poly.pdbx_seq_one_letter_code
_entity_poly.pdbx_strand_id
1 'polypeptide(L)'
;MSYDEPKILSSQLNQFCLIGVDGGQVEMRRLPEECFMDVMLREKRLTPRHIQRLADRLTEFYRSAPSPRLDEDQHFRALEHQQDLNRQVLEHPDYGFDRSAARHALDRLDTHLAAFRPAIIERIVGRRFVEGHGDLRPEHVCFTEPLVIFDCLEFDPTLRMLDPFDEIAFLGMECSFLGASNIAATMFRQLTARLEGPASPQLFAFYGAFRAAMRARMALSHLLDGSAKDAGPWIDKTDRYIRLALERLEQTGTAQSGPITQGLSP
;
A
#
# COMPACT_ATOMS: atom_id res chain seq x y z
N MET A 1 -33.70 -12.85 -6.46
CA MET A 1 -32.50 -12.78 -7.31
C MET A 1 -31.62 -11.71 -6.71
N SER A 2 -30.44 -12.11 -6.24
CA SER A 2 -29.54 -11.33 -5.41
C SER A 2 -29.07 -10.07 -6.14
N TYR A 3 -29.17 -8.92 -5.50
CA TYR A 3 -28.50 -7.70 -5.96
C TYR A 3 -27.00 -7.91 -5.75
N ASP A 4 -26.28 -8.17 -6.83
CA ASP A 4 -24.82 -8.22 -6.83
C ASP A 4 -24.28 -6.84 -6.42
N GLU A 5 -23.33 -6.86 -5.49
CA GLU A 5 -22.55 -5.68 -5.09
C GLU A 5 -21.92 -5.01 -6.33
N PRO A 6 -21.85 -3.67 -6.38
CA PRO A 6 -21.33 -2.96 -7.54
C PRO A 6 -19.87 -3.36 -7.79
N LYS A 7 -19.63 -4.05 -8.92
CA LYS A 7 -18.30 -4.27 -9.52
C LYS A 7 -17.82 -2.95 -10.12
N ILE A 8 -16.54 -2.60 -10.03
CA ILE A 8 -15.96 -1.29 -10.37
C ILE A 8 -14.96 -1.44 -11.52
N LEU A 9 -15.44 -1.32 -12.77
CA LEU A 9 -14.57 -1.30 -13.94
C LEU A 9 -13.79 0.02 -13.99
N SER A 10 -12.46 -0.10 -14.03
CA SER A 10 -11.52 1.00 -14.19
C SER A 10 -11.87 1.84 -15.43
N SER A 11 -11.95 3.16 -15.28
CA SER A 11 -11.77 4.04 -16.42
C SER A 11 -10.92 5.22 -15.97
N GLN A 12 -10.06 5.71 -16.86
CA GLN A 12 -9.09 6.81 -16.68
C GLN A 12 -9.73 8.18 -16.36
N LEU A 13 -10.99 8.20 -15.92
CA LEU A 13 -11.67 9.35 -15.35
C LEU A 13 -11.77 9.09 -13.84
N ASN A 14 -10.76 9.53 -13.08
CA ASN A 14 -10.58 9.38 -11.61
C ASN A 14 -11.75 9.90 -10.72
N GLN A 15 -12.92 10.17 -11.29
CA GLN A 15 -14.07 10.75 -10.60
C GLN A 15 -15.35 9.92 -10.70
N PHE A 16 -15.30 8.73 -11.30
CA PHE A 16 -16.50 7.94 -11.57
C PHE A 16 -16.41 6.58 -10.91
N CYS A 17 -17.48 6.23 -10.19
CA CYS A 17 -17.66 4.89 -9.63
C CYS A 17 -18.78 4.18 -10.40
N LEU A 18 -18.56 2.92 -10.75
CA LEU A 18 -19.55 2.08 -11.42
C LEU A 18 -20.74 1.83 -10.48
N ILE A 19 -21.95 2.12 -10.97
CA ILE A 19 -23.20 1.91 -10.22
C ILE A 19 -24.14 0.87 -10.86
N GLY A 20 -23.89 0.47 -12.11
CA GLY A 20 -24.64 -0.60 -12.78
C GLY A 20 -24.11 -0.95 -14.16
N VAL A 21 -24.46 -2.13 -14.66
CA VAL A 21 -24.23 -2.54 -16.06
C VAL A 21 -25.56 -2.99 -16.62
N ASP A 22 -26.04 -2.33 -17.68
CA ASP A 22 -27.30 -2.66 -18.35
C ASP A 22 -27.11 -2.73 -19.88
N GLY A 23 -27.55 -3.82 -20.50
CA GLY A 23 -27.54 -3.98 -21.96
C GLY A 23 -26.17 -3.80 -22.65
N GLY A 24 -25.05 -3.98 -21.94
CA GLY A 24 -23.70 -3.72 -22.46
C GLY A 24 -23.20 -2.28 -22.29
N GLN A 25 -23.93 -1.44 -21.56
CA GLN A 25 -23.53 -0.10 -21.16
C GLN A 25 -23.17 -0.07 -19.67
N VAL A 26 -22.21 0.77 -19.33
CA VAL A 26 -21.69 0.97 -17.98
C VAL A 26 -22.31 2.26 -17.44
N GLU A 27 -23.08 2.16 -16.36
CA GLU A 27 -23.63 3.32 -15.65
C GLU A 27 -22.66 3.75 -14.57
N MET A 28 -22.20 5.01 -14.61
CA MET A 28 -21.23 5.53 -13.67
C MET A 28 -21.79 6.74 -12.93
N ARG A 29 -21.55 6.79 -11.61
CA ARG A 29 -21.83 7.96 -10.78
C ARG A 29 -20.55 8.77 -10.59
N ARG A 30 -20.63 10.06 -10.91
CA ARG A 30 -19.57 11.01 -10.54
C ARG A 30 -19.54 11.21 -9.03
N LEU A 31 -18.37 11.03 -8.43
CA LEU A 31 -18.13 11.27 -7.01
C LEU A 31 -17.73 12.74 -6.78
N PRO A 32 -18.11 13.34 -5.64
CA PRO A 32 -17.70 14.69 -5.27
C PRO A 32 -16.19 14.71 -4.95
N GLU A 33 -15.42 15.43 -5.75
CA GLU A 33 -13.96 15.52 -5.67
C GLU A 33 -13.49 16.10 -4.33
N GLU A 34 -14.25 17.03 -3.75
CA GLU A 34 -14.00 17.61 -2.43
C GLU A 34 -14.10 16.60 -1.28
N CYS A 35 -14.65 15.41 -1.54
CA CYS A 35 -14.72 14.31 -0.58
C CYS A 35 -13.60 13.28 -0.76
N PHE A 36 -12.70 13.43 -1.75
CA PHE A 36 -11.58 12.51 -1.91
C PHE A 36 -10.55 12.68 -0.81
N MET A 37 -9.99 11.58 -0.31
CA MET A 37 -9.08 11.60 0.82
C MET A 37 -7.81 12.38 0.51
N ASP A 38 -7.27 12.29 -0.69
CA ASP A 38 -6.12 13.10 -1.14
C ASP A 38 -6.44 14.60 -1.14
N VAL A 39 -7.62 15.00 -1.62
CA VAL A 39 -8.10 16.40 -1.60
C VAL A 39 -8.28 16.87 -0.16
N MET A 40 -8.99 16.10 0.67
CA MET A 40 -9.20 16.41 2.09
C MET A 40 -7.90 16.47 2.89
N LEU A 41 -6.88 15.69 2.51
CA LEU A 41 -5.54 15.75 3.10
C LEU A 41 -4.84 17.07 2.78
N ARG A 42 -4.81 17.46 1.51
CA ARG A 42 -4.21 18.74 1.07
C ARG A 42 -4.90 19.94 1.73
N GLU A 43 -6.23 19.87 1.84
CA GLU A 43 -7.05 20.92 2.47
C GLU A 43 -7.10 20.84 4.01
N LYS A 44 -6.44 19.85 4.63
CA LYS A 44 -6.44 19.61 6.09
C LYS A 44 -7.86 19.43 6.69
N ARG A 45 -8.77 18.85 5.91
CA ARG A 45 -10.17 18.56 6.29
C ARG A 45 -10.37 17.13 6.81
N LEU A 46 -9.36 16.29 6.71
CA LEU A 46 -9.43 14.92 7.24
C LEU A 46 -9.47 14.95 8.78
N THR A 47 -10.33 14.13 9.38
CA THR A 47 -10.57 14.13 10.84
C THR A 47 -10.33 12.73 11.40
N PRO A 48 -10.11 12.58 12.71
CA PRO A 48 -10.03 11.24 13.34
C PRO A 48 -11.26 10.37 13.06
N ARG A 49 -12.45 10.97 12.94
CA ARG A 49 -13.69 10.25 12.58
C ARG A 49 -13.63 9.69 11.16
N HIS A 50 -13.04 10.40 10.21
CA HIS A 50 -12.83 9.90 8.84
C HIS A 50 -11.91 8.68 8.84
N ILE A 51 -10.78 8.76 9.54
CA ILE A 51 -9.83 7.63 9.67
C ILE A 51 -10.50 6.43 10.35
N GLN A 52 -11.30 6.66 11.39
CA GLN A 52 -12.06 5.60 12.05
C GLN A 52 -13.04 4.90 11.10
N ARG A 53 -13.85 5.66 10.35
CA ARG A 53 -14.78 5.11 9.33
C ARG A 53 -14.06 4.27 8.28
N LEU A 54 -12.91 4.74 7.80
CA LEU A 54 -12.10 4.01 6.83
C LEU A 54 -11.54 2.70 7.42
N ALA A 55 -10.98 2.77 8.63
CA ALA A 55 -10.47 1.58 9.31
C ALA A 55 -11.57 0.54 9.58
N ASP A 56 -12.75 0.98 10.00
CA ASP A 56 -13.89 0.08 10.23
C ASP A 56 -14.36 -0.58 8.91
N ARG A 57 -14.48 0.19 7.83
CA ARG A 57 -14.86 -0.34 6.51
C ARG A 57 -13.85 -1.35 5.96
N LEU A 58 -12.56 -1.02 6.03
CA LEU A 58 -11.49 -1.91 5.53
C LEU A 58 -11.35 -3.16 6.38
N THR A 59 -11.45 -3.05 7.70
CA THR A 59 -11.43 -4.22 8.60
C THR A 59 -12.58 -5.17 8.26
N GLU A 60 -13.79 -4.63 8.07
CA GLU A 60 -14.95 -5.45 7.72
C GLU A 60 -14.73 -6.15 6.38
N PHE A 61 -14.26 -5.41 5.37
CA PHE A 61 -13.92 -5.96 4.07
C PHE A 61 -12.87 -7.08 4.17
N TYR A 62 -11.76 -6.88 4.88
CA TYR A 62 -10.71 -7.91 5.01
C TYR A 62 -11.17 -9.17 5.74
N ARG A 63 -12.15 -9.08 6.65
CA ARG A 63 -12.72 -10.25 7.33
C ARG A 63 -13.58 -11.09 6.41
N SER A 64 -14.32 -10.46 5.50
CA SER A 64 -15.20 -11.15 4.55
C SER A 64 -14.53 -11.49 3.22
N ALA A 65 -13.39 -10.87 2.91
CA ALA A 65 -12.71 -11.04 1.63
C ALA A 65 -12.26 -12.50 1.42
N PRO A 66 -12.32 -13.02 0.19
CA PRO A 66 -11.77 -14.33 -0.13
C PRO A 66 -10.29 -14.42 0.28
N SER A 67 -9.93 -15.51 0.95
CA SER A 67 -8.54 -15.86 1.21
C SER A 67 -8.21 -17.11 0.40
N PRO A 68 -7.68 -17.00 -0.83
CA PRO A 68 -7.21 -18.16 -1.56
C PRO A 68 -5.89 -18.70 -1.00
N ARG A 69 -5.53 -19.92 -1.39
CA ARG A 69 -4.23 -20.50 -1.03
C ARG A 69 -3.18 -19.91 -1.95
N LEU A 70 -2.10 -19.40 -1.37
CA LEU A 70 -0.94 -18.93 -2.11
C LEU A 70 0.18 -19.95 -1.98
N ASP A 71 0.93 -20.12 -3.06
CA ASP A 71 2.21 -20.82 -3.02
C ASP A 71 3.26 -19.86 -2.44
N GLU A 72 3.83 -20.25 -1.30
CA GLU A 72 4.74 -19.43 -0.50
C GLU A 72 5.99 -19.04 -1.29
N ASP A 73 6.55 -20.00 -2.02
CA ASP A 73 7.76 -19.80 -2.82
C ASP A 73 7.48 -18.95 -4.06
N GLN A 74 6.34 -19.14 -4.72
CA GLN A 74 5.91 -18.30 -5.84
C GLN A 74 5.67 -16.86 -5.41
N HIS A 75 5.00 -16.66 -4.27
CA HIS A 75 4.78 -15.32 -3.73
C HIS A 75 6.10 -14.63 -3.40
N PHE A 76 7.02 -15.35 -2.73
CA PHE A 76 8.31 -14.77 -2.38
C PHE A 76 9.17 -14.46 -3.61
N ARG A 77 9.19 -15.35 -4.62
CA ARG A 77 9.84 -15.07 -5.91
C ARG A 77 9.27 -13.85 -6.61
N ALA A 78 7.96 -13.57 -6.46
CA ALA A 78 7.36 -12.37 -7.01
C ALA A 78 7.88 -11.10 -6.31
N LEU A 79 8.09 -11.14 -4.99
CA LEU A 79 8.70 -10.03 -4.24
C LEU A 79 10.17 -9.83 -4.64
N GLU A 80 10.96 -10.89 -4.77
CA GLU A 80 12.34 -10.83 -5.28
C GLU A 80 12.37 -10.21 -6.67
N HIS A 81 11.48 -10.64 -7.57
CA HIS A 81 11.37 -10.06 -8.91
C HIS A 81 10.99 -8.58 -8.89
N GLN A 82 10.07 -8.14 -8.03
CA GLN A 82 9.76 -6.71 -7.88
C GLN A 82 10.96 -5.92 -7.36
N GLN A 83 11.77 -6.51 -6.48
CA GLN A 83 12.99 -5.90 -5.99
C GLN A 83 14.07 -5.79 -7.08
N ASP A 84 14.22 -6.81 -7.92
CA ASP A 84 15.10 -6.76 -9.10
C ASP A 84 14.68 -5.65 -10.07
N LEU A 85 13.38 -5.48 -10.30
CA LEU A 85 12.86 -4.39 -11.13
C LEU A 85 13.12 -3.02 -10.49
N ASN A 86 12.92 -2.89 -9.16
CA ASN A 86 13.27 -1.68 -8.42
C ASN A 86 14.73 -1.33 -8.65
N ARG A 87 15.62 -2.32 -8.53
CA ARG A 87 17.05 -2.17 -8.77
C ARG A 87 17.34 -1.75 -10.21
N GLN A 88 16.84 -2.50 -11.19
CA GLN A 88 17.08 -2.22 -12.61
C GLN A 88 16.74 -0.77 -12.99
N VAL A 89 15.62 -0.24 -12.51
CA VAL A 89 15.15 1.10 -12.85
C VAL A 89 15.85 2.18 -12.01
N LEU A 90 15.92 2.01 -10.69
CA LEU A 90 16.51 3.02 -9.78
C LEU A 90 18.05 3.05 -9.81
N GLU A 91 18.67 2.13 -10.56
CA GLU A 91 20.10 2.16 -10.87
C GLU A 91 20.41 2.72 -12.26
N HIS A 92 19.39 3.04 -13.05
CA HIS A 92 19.58 3.50 -14.41
C HIS A 92 20.40 4.80 -14.43
N PRO A 93 21.44 4.91 -15.28
CA PRO A 93 22.39 6.02 -15.24
C PRO A 93 21.81 7.38 -15.66
N ASP A 94 20.68 7.39 -16.38
CA ASP A 94 20.28 8.51 -17.24
C ASP A 94 19.49 9.66 -16.59
N TYR A 95 19.39 9.76 -15.26
CA TYR A 95 18.68 10.87 -14.61
C TYR A 95 19.34 11.34 -13.31
N GLY A 96 19.13 12.61 -12.98
CA GLY A 96 19.79 13.31 -11.86
C GLY A 96 19.05 13.24 -10.53
N PHE A 97 18.65 12.04 -10.07
CA PHE A 97 18.12 11.81 -8.71
C PHE A 97 19.24 11.32 -7.77
N ASP A 98 18.98 11.27 -6.46
CA ASP A 98 19.96 10.80 -5.47
C ASP A 98 20.14 9.27 -5.53
N ARG A 99 20.98 8.84 -6.48
CA ARG A 99 21.33 7.43 -6.68
C ARG A 99 22.03 6.81 -5.48
N SER A 100 22.73 7.59 -4.67
CA SER A 100 23.41 7.05 -3.49
C SER A 100 22.38 6.66 -2.43
N ALA A 101 21.38 7.52 -2.19
CA ALA A 101 20.26 7.20 -1.33
C ALA A 101 19.44 6.03 -1.90
N ALA A 102 19.21 5.99 -3.22
CA ALA A 102 18.52 4.88 -3.88
C ALA A 102 19.24 3.55 -3.66
N ARG A 103 20.56 3.49 -3.92
CA ARG A 103 21.39 2.30 -3.68
C ARG A 103 21.29 1.85 -2.22
N HIS A 104 21.44 2.80 -1.31
CA HIS A 104 21.37 2.51 0.12
C HIS A 104 20.01 1.92 0.53
N ALA A 105 18.90 2.48 0.01
CA ALA A 105 17.57 1.93 0.25
C ALA A 105 17.41 0.52 -0.32
N LEU A 106 17.87 0.28 -1.56
CA LEU A 106 17.77 -1.02 -2.24
C LEU A 106 18.56 -2.11 -1.51
N ASP A 107 19.80 -1.84 -1.10
CA ASP A 107 20.63 -2.83 -0.39
C ASP A 107 20.02 -3.20 0.97
N ARG A 108 19.42 -2.21 1.66
CA ARG A 108 18.66 -2.46 2.89
C ARG A 108 17.39 -3.25 2.61
N LEU A 109 16.69 -3.00 1.51
CA LEU A 109 15.50 -3.77 1.14
C LEU A 109 15.84 -5.23 0.84
N ASP A 110 16.95 -5.53 0.17
CA ASP A 110 17.41 -6.92 -0.05
C ASP A 110 17.63 -7.64 1.27
N THR A 111 18.34 -6.97 2.19
CA THR A 111 18.63 -7.51 3.53
C THR A 111 17.34 -7.79 4.31
N HIS A 112 16.38 -6.86 4.28
CA HIS A 112 15.12 -7.01 5.01
C HIS A 112 14.16 -7.99 4.33
N LEU A 113 14.14 -8.08 3.00
CA LEU A 113 13.33 -9.04 2.27
C LEU A 113 13.74 -10.47 2.65
N ALA A 114 15.04 -10.75 2.69
CA ALA A 114 15.56 -12.02 3.19
C ALA A 114 15.21 -12.26 4.67
N ALA A 115 15.37 -11.24 5.52
CA ALA A 115 15.11 -11.35 6.95
C ALA A 115 13.63 -11.56 7.30
N PHE A 116 12.71 -10.93 6.55
CA PHE A 116 11.27 -11.06 6.78
C PHE A 116 10.61 -12.22 6.03
N ARG A 117 11.36 -12.97 5.20
CA ARG A 117 10.85 -14.17 4.52
C ARG A 117 10.08 -15.11 5.46
N PRO A 118 10.59 -15.51 6.64
CA PRO A 118 9.85 -16.41 7.53
C PRO A 118 8.53 -15.80 8.01
N ALA A 119 8.50 -14.50 8.33
CA ALA A 119 7.30 -13.81 8.79
C ALA A 119 6.24 -13.68 7.68
N ILE A 120 6.65 -13.44 6.44
CA ILE A 120 5.74 -13.39 5.29
C ILE A 120 5.15 -14.79 5.04
N ILE A 121 5.98 -15.84 5.07
CA ILE A 121 5.53 -17.23 4.91
C ILE A 121 4.55 -17.64 6.00
N GLU A 122 4.83 -17.31 7.27
CA GLU A 122 3.93 -17.58 8.39
C GLU A 122 2.55 -16.97 8.15
N ARG A 123 2.48 -15.79 7.54
CA ARG A 123 1.22 -15.12 7.22
C ARG A 123 0.48 -15.78 6.07
N ILE A 124 1.20 -16.29 5.06
CA ILE A 124 0.62 -17.08 3.97
C ILE A 124 0.04 -18.40 4.52
N VAL A 125 0.84 -19.17 5.25
CA VAL A 125 0.44 -20.44 5.89
C VAL A 125 -0.73 -20.23 6.86
N GLY A 126 -0.68 -19.13 7.62
CA GLY A 126 -1.72 -18.69 8.54
C GLY A 126 -2.97 -18.10 7.88
N ARG A 127 -3.11 -18.19 6.54
CA ARG A 127 -4.29 -17.75 5.79
C ARG A 127 -4.62 -16.27 5.99
N ARG A 128 -3.59 -15.43 6.15
CA ARG A 128 -3.74 -13.98 6.42
C ARG A 128 -3.81 -13.13 5.15
N PHE A 129 -3.47 -13.69 3.99
CA PHE A 129 -3.62 -13.03 2.70
C PHE A 129 -5.06 -13.11 2.22
N VAL A 130 -5.52 -12.04 1.57
CA VAL A 130 -6.89 -11.88 1.05
C VAL A 130 -6.88 -11.28 -0.36
N GLU A 131 -8.01 -11.38 -1.06
CA GLU A 131 -8.29 -10.60 -2.26
C GLU A 131 -8.66 -9.16 -1.86
N GLY A 132 -7.63 -8.31 -1.77
CA GLY A 132 -7.71 -6.91 -1.37
C GLY A 132 -8.08 -5.95 -2.50
N HIS A 133 -7.70 -4.68 -2.35
CA HIS A 133 -7.83 -3.66 -3.39
C HIS A 133 -6.68 -3.71 -4.40
N GLY A 134 -5.47 -4.04 -3.94
CA GLY A 134 -4.25 -4.16 -4.76
C GLY A 134 -3.53 -2.84 -5.04
N ASP A 135 -4.21 -1.70 -4.82
CA ASP A 135 -3.68 -0.37 -5.13
C ASP A 135 -4.38 0.74 -4.32
N LEU A 136 -4.60 0.50 -3.02
CA LEU A 136 -5.35 1.41 -2.18
C LEU A 136 -4.56 2.70 -1.89
N ARG A 137 -4.91 3.78 -2.59
CA ARG A 137 -4.32 5.12 -2.44
C ARG A 137 -5.33 6.14 -1.90
N PRO A 138 -4.89 7.29 -1.37
CA PRO A 138 -5.80 8.34 -0.92
C PRO A 138 -6.76 8.83 -2.01
N GLU A 139 -6.35 8.93 -3.28
CA GLU A 139 -7.27 9.30 -4.37
C GLU A 139 -8.39 8.27 -4.63
N HIS A 140 -8.25 7.03 -4.13
CA HIS A 140 -9.23 5.94 -4.30
C HIS A 140 -10.25 5.87 -3.17
N VAL A 141 -10.20 6.80 -2.22
CA VAL A 141 -11.10 6.85 -1.05
C VAL A 141 -11.91 8.13 -1.10
N CYS A 142 -13.24 8.00 -1.19
CA CYS A 142 -14.19 9.13 -1.21
C CYS A 142 -15.11 9.08 0.01
N PHE A 143 -15.01 10.07 0.89
CA PHE A 143 -15.76 10.19 2.15
C PHE A 143 -17.22 10.64 1.99
N THR A 144 -17.91 10.15 0.96
CA THR A 144 -19.36 10.28 0.84
C THR A 144 -20.09 9.50 1.95
N GLU A 145 -21.43 9.58 1.94
CA GLU A 145 -22.28 8.67 2.70
C GLU A 145 -23.12 7.84 1.72
N PRO A 146 -22.83 6.53 1.57
CA PRO A 146 -21.80 5.76 2.25
C PRO A 146 -20.36 6.08 1.79
N LEU A 147 -19.36 5.70 2.59
CA LEU A 147 -17.94 5.74 2.21
C LEU A 147 -17.71 4.88 0.97
N VAL A 148 -17.04 5.44 -0.05
CA VAL A 148 -16.72 4.73 -1.30
C VAL A 148 -15.22 4.52 -1.40
N ILE A 149 -14.82 3.29 -1.71
CA ILE A 149 -13.44 2.92 -2.09
C ILE A 149 -13.55 2.34 -3.50
N PHE A 150 -12.78 2.86 -4.46
CA PHE A 150 -12.96 2.59 -5.89
C PHE A 150 -11.62 2.44 -6.62
N ASP A 151 -11.66 2.03 -7.89
CA ASP A 151 -10.46 1.76 -8.71
C ASP A 151 -9.60 0.58 -8.20
N CYS A 152 -10.29 -0.49 -7.79
CA CYS A 152 -9.67 -1.77 -7.44
C CYS A 152 -8.99 -2.39 -8.67
N LEU A 153 -7.87 -3.11 -8.46
CA LEU A 153 -7.23 -3.87 -9.53
C LEU A 153 -8.05 -5.12 -9.88
N GLU A 154 -9.10 -4.94 -10.69
CA GLU A 154 -10.05 -6.00 -11.03
C GLU A 154 -9.53 -6.99 -12.08
N PHE A 155 -8.64 -6.55 -12.97
CA PHE A 155 -8.24 -7.32 -14.15
C PHE A 155 -7.27 -8.47 -13.87
N ASP A 156 -6.56 -8.43 -12.75
CA ASP A 156 -5.62 -9.49 -12.37
C ASP A 156 -5.80 -9.83 -10.89
N PRO A 157 -6.47 -10.96 -10.58
CA PRO A 157 -6.63 -11.44 -9.22
C PRO A 157 -5.31 -11.58 -8.45
N THR A 158 -4.20 -11.86 -9.14
CA THR A 158 -2.89 -12.03 -8.48
C THR A 158 -2.36 -10.71 -7.92
N LEU A 159 -2.72 -9.56 -8.52
CA LEU A 159 -2.30 -8.24 -8.05
C LEU A 159 -3.09 -7.78 -6.81
N ARG A 160 -4.29 -8.33 -6.59
CA ARG A 160 -5.07 -8.10 -5.38
C ARG A 160 -4.81 -9.13 -4.28
N MET A 161 -3.96 -10.13 -4.53
CA MET A 161 -3.58 -11.10 -3.50
C MET A 161 -2.52 -10.53 -2.57
N LEU A 162 -2.94 -10.05 -1.41
CA LEU A 162 -2.08 -9.32 -0.49
C LEU A 162 -2.42 -9.56 0.97
N ASP A 163 -1.47 -9.17 1.81
CA ASP A 163 -1.65 -9.04 3.25
C ASP A 163 -2.33 -7.70 3.57
N PRO A 164 -3.44 -7.66 4.33
CA PRO A 164 -4.08 -6.41 4.73
C PRO A 164 -3.11 -5.38 5.34
N PHE A 165 -2.07 -5.84 6.04
CA PHE A 165 -1.07 -4.95 6.62
C PHE A 165 -0.11 -4.36 5.59
N ASP A 166 0.13 -5.04 4.45
CA ASP A 166 0.88 -4.46 3.32
C ASP A 166 0.06 -3.37 2.63
N GLU A 167 -1.22 -3.63 2.35
CA GLU A 167 -2.11 -2.63 1.73
C GLU A 167 -2.30 -1.39 2.61
N ILE A 168 -2.43 -1.56 3.93
CA ILE A 168 -2.50 -0.42 4.85
C ILE A 168 -1.15 0.29 5.01
N ALA A 169 -0.03 -0.44 4.96
CA ALA A 169 1.29 0.19 4.95
C ALA A 169 1.46 1.05 3.69
N PHE A 170 0.97 0.59 2.55
CA PHE A 170 0.96 1.34 1.30
C PHE A 170 0.10 2.61 1.39
N LEU A 171 -1.17 2.50 1.80
CA LEU A 171 -2.06 3.65 1.99
C LEU A 171 -1.43 4.68 2.95
N GLY A 172 -0.89 4.21 4.07
CA GLY A 172 -0.23 5.05 5.06
C GLY A 172 1.04 5.72 4.52
N MET A 173 1.77 5.07 3.63
CA MET A 173 2.96 5.62 2.97
C MET A 173 2.57 6.70 1.94
N GLU A 174 1.54 6.50 1.12
CA GLU A 174 1.03 7.55 0.22
C GLU A 174 0.45 8.74 1.03
N CYS A 175 -0.17 8.49 2.19
CA CYS A 175 -0.56 9.56 3.11
C CYS A 175 0.65 10.36 3.64
N SER A 176 1.74 9.68 4.02
CA SER A 176 3.01 10.36 4.38
C SER A 176 3.55 11.17 3.22
N PHE A 177 3.47 10.66 1.98
CA PHE A 177 3.85 11.41 0.78
C PHE A 177 3.02 12.69 0.62
N LEU A 178 1.74 12.69 1.03
CA LEU A 178 0.89 13.89 1.06
C LEU A 178 1.06 14.75 2.32
N GLY A 179 1.99 14.42 3.23
CA GLY A 179 2.30 15.19 4.43
C GLY A 179 1.55 14.75 5.70
N ALA A 180 0.85 13.62 5.68
CA ALA A 180 0.08 13.09 6.82
C ALA A 180 0.68 11.79 7.37
N SER A 181 1.82 11.90 8.06
CA SER A 181 2.61 10.76 8.54
C SER A 181 1.98 9.93 9.66
N ASN A 182 0.99 10.48 10.37
CA ASN A 182 0.32 9.82 11.50
C ASN A 182 -0.74 8.78 11.07
N ILE A 183 -1.15 8.77 9.80
CA ILE A 183 -2.23 7.90 9.31
C ILE A 183 -1.80 6.43 9.34
N ALA A 184 -0.60 6.11 8.88
CA ALA A 184 -0.08 4.74 8.88
C ALA A 184 -0.14 4.10 10.27
N ALA A 185 0.38 4.79 11.29
CA ALA A 185 0.38 4.29 12.67
C ALA A 185 -1.03 4.18 13.26
N THR A 186 -1.94 5.08 12.89
CA THR A 186 -3.33 5.03 13.35
C THR A 186 -4.06 3.86 12.73
N MET A 187 -3.96 3.67 11.42
CA MET A 187 -4.56 2.53 10.72
C MET A 187 -4.00 1.20 11.22
N PHE A 188 -2.68 1.10 11.40
CA PHE A 188 -2.03 -0.09 11.96
C PHE A 188 -2.63 -0.48 13.32
N ARG A 189 -2.76 0.47 14.26
CA ARG A 189 -3.38 0.21 15.58
C ARG A 189 -4.83 -0.25 15.44
N GLN A 190 -5.60 0.37 14.55
CA GLN A 190 -7.02 0.06 14.37
C GLN A 190 -7.21 -1.35 13.79
N LEU A 191 -6.40 -1.75 12.82
CA LEU A 191 -6.44 -3.10 12.24
C LEU A 191 -5.95 -4.15 13.23
N THR A 192 -4.81 -3.91 13.91
CA THR A 192 -4.27 -4.85 14.91
C THR A 192 -5.26 -5.13 16.04
N ALA A 193 -6.09 -4.16 16.42
CA ALA A 193 -7.11 -4.34 17.44
C ALA A 193 -8.32 -5.18 16.97
N ARG A 194 -8.49 -5.40 15.66
CA ARG A 194 -9.72 -5.99 15.08
C ARG A 194 -9.48 -7.20 14.19
N LEU A 195 -8.30 -7.36 13.60
CA LEU A 195 -7.94 -8.50 12.77
C LEU A 195 -7.14 -9.51 13.59
N GLU A 196 -7.37 -10.79 13.33
CA GLU A 196 -6.60 -11.87 13.92
C GLU A 196 -5.23 -12.03 13.24
N GLY A 197 -4.21 -12.40 14.03
CA GLY A 197 -2.85 -12.59 13.54
C GLY A 197 -2.26 -11.31 12.94
N PRO A 198 -2.11 -10.24 13.73
CA PRO A 198 -1.55 -8.97 13.24
C PRO A 198 -0.10 -9.12 12.78
N ALA A 199 0.31 -8.33 11.78
CA ALA A 199 1.72 -8.22 11.42
C ALA A 199 2.51 -7.52 12.54
N SER A 200 3.80 -7.83 12.67
CA SER A 200 4.67 -7.07 13.58
C SER A 200 4.81 -5.62 13.08
N PRO A 201 5.05 -4.65 13.98
CA PRO A 201 5.36 -3.27 13.58
C PRO A 201 6.54 -3.18 12.59
N GLN A 202 7.53 -4.06 12.74
CA GLN A 202 8.71 -4.11 11.88
C GLN A 202 8.37 -4.63 10.48
N LEU A 203 7.53 -5.67 10.37
CA LEU A 203 7.05 -6.15 9.07
C LEU A 203 6.18 -5.09 8.38
N PHE A 204 5.32 -4.40 9.13
CA PHE A 204 4.52 -3.30 8.62
C PHE A 204 5.39 -2.15 8.09
N ALA A 205 6.45 -1.79 8.82
CA ALA A 205 7.42 -0.80 8.36
C ALA A 205 8.15 -1.25 7.08
N PHE A 206 8.54 -2.53 7.00
CA PHE A 206 9.14 -3.11 5.79
C PHE A 206 8.21 -3.03 4.58
N TYR A 207 6.94 -3.41 4.72
CA TYR A 207 5.97 -3.28 3.63
C TYR A 207 5.88 -1.84 3.12
N GLY A 208 5.79 -0.87 4.05
CA GLY A 208 5.78 0.55 3.69
C GLY A 208 7.04 0.98 2.93
N ALA A 209 8.21 0.50 3.34
CA ALA A 209 9.47 0.78 2.65
C ALA A 209 9.54 0.16 1.24
N PHE A 210 9.13 -1.10 1.12
CA PHE A 210 9.12 -1.82 -0.15
C PHE A 210 8.19 -1.13 -1.16
N ARG A 211 6.99 -0.76 -0.71
CA ARG A 211 6.02 -0.01 -1.52
C ARG A 211 6.53 1.37 -1.91
N ALA A 212 7.23 2.08 -1.03
CA ALA A 212 7.87 3.35 -1.37
C ALA A 212 8.92 3.19 -2.49
N ALA A 213 9.76 2.15 -2.44
CA ALA A 213 10.71 1.87 -3.53
C ALA A 213 10.01 1.53 -4.85
N MET A 214 8.92 0.77 -4.82
CA MET A 214 8.10 0.54 -6.02
C MET A 214 7.55 1.85 -6.60
N ARG A 215 7.08 2.77 -5.75
CA ARG A 215 6.59 4.09 -6.21
C ARG A 215 7.70 4.98 -6.75
N ALA A 216 8.90 4.93 -6.16
CA ALA A 216 10.08 5.59 -6.69
C ALA A 216 10.41 5.06 -8.10
N ARG A 217 10.38 3.73 -8.28
CA ARG A 217 10.57 3.09 -9.58
C ARG A 217 9.52 3.56 -10.59
N MET A 218 8.23 3.50 -10.24
CA MET A 218 7.15 3.92 -11.15
C MET A 218 7.30 5.38 -11.58
N ALA A 219 7.65 6.27 -10.64
CA ALA A 219 7.90 7.68 -10.96
C ALA A 219 9.06 7.85 -11.96
N LEU A 220 10.14 7.09 -11.79
CA LEU A 220 11.27 7.12 -12.71
C LEU A 220 10.96 6.47 -14.08
N SER A 221 10.13 5.42 -14.10
CA SER A 221 9.70 4.76 -15.34
C SER A 221 9.00 5.70 -16.32
N HIS A 222 8.25 6.71 -15.82
CA HIS A 222 7.65 7.75 -16.67
C HIS A 222 8.67 8.59 -17.45
N LEU A 223 9.93 8.66 -16.97
CA LEU A 223 11.01 9.32 -17.70
C LEU A 223 11.61 8.39 -18.76
N LEU A 224 11.75 7.11 -18.42
CA LEU A 224 12.36 6.09 -19.28
C LEU A 224 11.50 5.75 -20.51
N ASP A 225 10.18 5.74 -20.36
CA ASP A 225 9.25 5.44 -21.46
C ASP A 225 8.91 6.67 -22.33
N GLY A 226 9.47 7.84 -22.01
CA GLY A 226 9.22 9.10 -22.71
C GLY A 226 7.82 9.67 -22.53
N SER A 227 7.02 9.15 -21.59
CA SER A 227 5.68 9.67 -21.28
C SER A 227 5.71 11.03 -20.59
N ALA A 228 6.82 11.37 -19.92
CA ALA A 228 7.01 12.65 -19.25
C ALA A 228 7.48 13.77 -20.18
N LYS A 229 6.77 14.91 -20.15
CA LYS A 229 7.15 16.14 -20.86
C LYS A 229 8.27 16.93 -20.15
N ASP A 230 8.35 16.82 -18.82
CA ASP A 230 9.35 17.48 -17.98
C ASP A 230 9.90 16.48 -16.97
N ALA A 231 11.23 16.40 -16.86
CA ALA A 231 11.92 15.47 -15.98
C ALA A 231 11.88 15.88 -14.51
N GLY A 232 11.85 17.19 -14.21
CA GLY A 232 12.02 17.73 -12.86
C GLY A 232 11.03 17.15 -11.83
N PRO A 233 9.71 17.25 -12.07
CA PRO A 233 8.70 16.76 -11.13
C PRO A 233 8.80 15.25 -10.84
N TRP A 234 9.23 14.44 -11.80
CA TRP A 234 9.38 13.00 -11.63
C TRP A 234 10.65 12.65 -10.85
N ILE A 235 11.76 13.37 -11.10
CA ILE A 235 12.99 13.25 -10.30
C ILE A 235 12.68 13.59 -8.83
N ASP A 236 12.02 14.72 -8.57
CA ASP A 236 11.62 15.13 -7.22
C ASP A 236 10.72 14.08 -6.56
N LYS A 237 9.78 13.51 -7.32
CA LYS A 237 8.89 12.45 -6.84
C LYS A 237 9.67 11.18 -6.49
N THR A 238 10.61 10.77 -7.32
CA THR A 238 11.50 9.63 -7.08
C THR A 238 12.31 9.82 -5.79
N ASP A 239 12.97 10.96 -5.61
CA ASP A 239 13.77 11.26 -4.41
C ASP A 239 12.92 11.27 -3.13
N ARG A 240 11.70 11.82 -3.20
CA ARG A 240 10.77 11.81 -2.08
C ARG A 240 10.37 10.40 -1.66
N TYR A 241 10.12 9.52 -2.62
CA TYR A 241 9.80 8.12 -2.31
C TYR A 241 11.01 7.35 -1.77
N ILE A 242 12.22 7.60 -2.28
CA ILE A 242 13.45 7.02 -1.72
C ILE A 242 13.62 7.44 -0.26
N ARG A 243 13.40 8.71 0.07
CA ARG A 243 13.43 9.19 1.46
C ARG A 243 12.40 8.50 2.35
N LEU A 244 11.16 8.36 1.88
CA LEU A 244 10.13 7.61 2.60
C LEU A 244 10.53 6.14 2.81
N ALA A 245 11.16 5.50 1.82
CA ALA A 245 11.64 4.13 1.96
C ALA A 245 12.68 4.03 3.09
N LEU A 246 13.65 4.95 3.12
CA LEU A 246 14.67 5.00 4.17
C LEU A 246 14.08 5.26 5.56
N GLU A 247 13.18 6.24 5.69
CA GLU A 247 12.47 6.55 6.96
C GLU A 247 11.70 5.32 7.49
N ARG A 248 11.09 4.54 6.59
CA ARG A 248 10.40 3.29 6.95
C ARG A 248 11.37 2.18 7.33
N LEU A 249 12.48 2.04 6.62
CA LEU A 249 13.54 1.09 6.98
C LEU A 249 14.19 1.44 8.34
N GLU A 250 14.21 2.69 8.78
CA GLU A 250 14.68 3.00 10.15
C GLU A 250 13.78 2.39 11.22
N GLN A 251 12.48 2.25 10.93
CA GLN A 251 11.47 1.69 11.84
C GLN A 251 11.51 0.15 11.88
N THR A 252 12.25 -0.52 11.00
CA THR A 252 12.44 -1.98 11.05
C THR A 252 13.48 -2.40 12.10
N GLY A 253 14.38 -1.47 12.52
CA GLY A 253 15.57 -1.75 13.32
C GLY A 253 15.53 -1.35 14.80
N THR A 254 14.43 -0.82 15.34
CA THR A 254 14.35 -0.42 16.76
C THR A 254 13.82 -1.54 17.68
N ALA A 255 14.41 -2.74 17.59
CA ALA A 255 14.30 -3.73 18.65
C ALA A 255 15.54 -3.60 19.55
N GLN A 256 15.47 -2.76 20.58
CA GLN A 256 16.39 -2.94 21.70
C GLN A 256 16.07 -4.32 22.31
N SER A 257 17.06 -5.20 22.26
CA SER A 257 17.12 -6.45 23.04
C SER A 257 17.04 -6.11 24.52
N GLY A 258 15.85 -6.13 25.10
CA GLY A 258 15.66 -6.16 26.56
C GLY A 258 15.64 -7.60 27.04
N PRO A 259 16.45 -8.00 28.04
CA PRO A 259 16.37 -9.34 28.60
C PRO A 259 14.99 -9.52 29.25
N ILE A 260 14.29 -10.58 28.85
CA ILE A 260 13.15 -11.12 29.61
C ILE A 260 13.74 -11.76 30.86
N THR A 261 13.93 -10.99 31.92
CA THR A 261 14.08 -11.56 33.25
C THR A 261 12.72 -12.07 33.68
N GLN A 262 12.50 -13.37 33.48
CA GLN A 262 11.42 -14.09 34.14
C GLN A 262 11.68 -14.06 35.65
N GLY A 263 10.98 -13.16 36.35
CA GLY A 263 10.76 -13.27 37.78
C GLY A 263 9.54 -14.15 38.03
N LEU A 264 9.78 -15.45 38.20
CA LEU A 264 8.81 -16.39 38.76
C LEU A 264 9.31 -16.78 40.16
N SER A 265 8.59 -16.37 41.20
CA SER A 265 8.29 -17.15 42.41
C SER A 265 7.51 -16.29 43.42
N PRO A 266 6.70 -16.93 44.28
CA PRO A 266 5.30 -16.56 44.56
C PRO A 266 5.09 -15.41 45.54
#